data_AF-A0A183HHC9-F1
#
_entry.id   AF-A0A183HHC9-F1
#
_cell.length_a   1.000
_cell.length_b   1.000
_cell.length_c   1.000
_cell.angle_alpha   90.00
_cell.angle_beta   90.00
_cell.angle_gamma   90.00
#
_symmetry.space_group_name_H-M   'P 1'
#
loop_
_entity.id
_entity.type
_entity.pdbx_description
1 polymer ?
#
loop_
_entity_poly.entity_id
_entity_poly.type
_entity_poly.pdbx_seq_one_letter_code
_entity_poly.pdbx_strand_id
1 'polypeptide(L)'
;MPTIVYLPETSGDGTQRDSGYSLIPRASQSVKLTEIISLMVQYCTLSIPHDQQISTSFSTLLADEFYSSQVRALTFLGFISSRSAVFNVSETISNHGTQIVQAIMQMLEHCPHENYSMRRELIGTVKNIFVTDLQTKFIPVIPKLFNENLMLGNGFSSMDFLRPTMYTMLADLVHHVRSHLSYNLLCCSVYAFTKSMFDPAIQPTVQSMCIKLMMNLIESFVITEKNHPEQPVNLHI
;
A
#
# COMPACT_ATOMS: atom_id res chain seq x y z
N MET A 1 -25.72 -22.91 -3.90
CA MET A 1 -25.25 -24.20 -4.44
C MET A 1 -24.26 -23.93 -5.55
N PRO A 2 -23.00 -24.39 -5.47
CA PRO A 2 -22.04 -24.13 -6.53
C PRO A 2 -22.19 -25.17 -7.66
N THR A 3 -22.48 -24.68 -8.86
CA THR A 3 -22.59 -25.47 -10.09
C THR A 3 -21.20 -25.86 -10.58
N ILE A 4 -20.88 -27.15 -10.56
CA ILE A 4 -19.68 -27.71 -11.20
C ILE A 4 -19.99 -27.88 -12.69
N VAL A 5 -19.29 -27.13 -13.53
CA VAL A 5 -19.34 -27.30 -14.99
C VAL A 5 -18.38 -28.41 -15.36
N TYR A 6 -18.91 -29.58 -15.76
CA TYR A 6 -18.11 -30.62 -16.44
C TYR A 6 -18.17 -30.36 -17.96
N LEU A 7 -17.00 -30.20 -18.58
CA LEU A 7 -16.84 -30.36 -20.03
C LEU A 7 -16.55 -31.84 -20.32
N PRO A 8 -17.18 -32.45 -21.34
CA PRO A 8 -16.86 -33.82 -21.73
C PRO A 8 -15.64 -33.80 -22.65
N GLU A 9 -14.54 -34.43 -22.24
CA GLU A 9 -13.50 -34.82 -23.20
C GLU A 9 -13.86 -36.19 -23.79
N THR A 10 -13.96 -36.20 -25.11
CA THR A 10 -14.25 -37.35 -25.95
C THR A 10 -13.18 -38.42 -25.80
N SER A 11 -13.63 -39.64 -25.50
CA SER A 11 -12.82 -40.86 -25.41
C SER A 11 -12.14 -41.19 -26.75
N GLY A 12 -10.83 -41.43 -26.72
CA GLY A 12 -10.06 -41.91 -27.86
C GLY A 12 -8.72 -42.51 -27.46
N ASP A 13 -8.75 -43.80 -27.19
CA ASP A 13 -7.66 -44.78 -27.29
C ASP A 13 -6.60 -44.91 -26.16
N GLY A 14 -6.21 -46.17 -25.98
CA GLY A 14 -5.49 -46.73 -24.84
C GLY A 14 -4.10 -46.16 -24.58
N THR A 15 -3.87 -45.69 -23.35
CA THR A 15 -2.72 -46.03 -22.51
C THR A 15 -2.90 -45.30 -21.18
N GLN A 16 -3.21 -46.06 -20.12
CA GLN A 16 -3.39 -45.55 -18.77
C GLN A 16 -2.02 -45.14 -18.21
N ARG A 17 -1.57 -43.92 -18.55
CA ARG A 17 -0.47 -43.26 -17.84
C ARG A 17 -1.03 -42.78 -16.53
N ASP A 18 -0.55 -43.35 -15.41
CA ASP A 18 -0.67 -42.78 -14.07
C ASP A 18 -0.05 -41.39 -14.07
N SER A 19 -0.82 -40.39 -14.51
CA SER A 19 -0.51 -38.99 -14.30
C SER A 19 -0.94 -38.69 -12.88
N GLY A 20 -0.02 -38.93 -11.94
CA GLY A 20 -0.15 -38.64 -10.51
C GLY A 20 -0.23 -37.14 -10.21
N TYR A 21 -1.20 -36.44 -10.80
CA TYR A 21 -1.61 -35.15 -10.31
C TYR A 21 -2.56 -35.37 -9.14
N SER A 22 -2.00 -35.52 -7.93
CA SER A 22 -2.80 -35.36 -6.74
C SER A 22 -3.39 -33.94 -6.79
N LEU A 23 -4.71 -33.84 -6.99
CA LEU A 23 -5.45 -32.62 -6.79
C LEU A 23 -5.29 -32.27 -5.30
N ILE A 24 -4.28 -31.47 -4.96
CA ILE A 24 -4.17 -30.94 -3.60
C ILE A 24 -5.49 -30.20 -3.35
N PRO A 25 -6.27 -30.57 -2.33
CA PRO A 25 -7.53 -29.89 -2.06
C PRO A 25 -7.26 -28.39 -1.95
N ARG A 26 -8.05 -27.56 -2.64
CA ARG A 26 -7.90 -26.08 -2.60
C ARG A 26 -7.78 -25.54 -1.17
N ALA A 27 -8.42 -26.20 -0.20
CA ALA A 27 -8.33 -25.90 1.23
C ALA A 27 -6.90 -26.10 1.81
N SER A 28 -6.17 -27.13 1.40
CA SER A 28 -4.80 -27.36 1.88
C SER A 28 -3.80 -26.35 1.31
N GLN A 29 -4.08 -25.80 0.12
CA GLN A 29 -3.27 -24.72 -0.47
C GLN A 29 -3.53 -23.37 0.23
N SER A 30 -4.78 -23.05 0.59
CA SER A 30 -5.12 -21.82 1.29
C SER A 30 -4.56 -21.76 2.72
N VAL A 31 -4.50 -22.90 3.43
CA VAL A 31 -3.89 -22.99 4.76
C VAL A 31 -2.39 -22.69 4.71
N LYS A 32 -1.65 -23.30 3.76
CA LYS A 32 -0.22 -23.01 3.57
C LYS A 32 0.03 -21.54 3.20
N LEU A 33 -0.82 -20.98 2.34
CA LEU A 33 -0.70 -19.57 1.95
C LEU A 33 -0.97 -18.61 3.12
N THR A 34 -1.90 -18.96 4.02
CA THR A 34 -2.19 -18.18 5.24
C THR A 34 -0.98 -18.11 6.18
N GLU A 35 -0.26 -19.23 6.35
CA GLU A 35 0.97 -19.27 7.11
C GLU A 35 2.07 -18.42 6.46
N ILE A 36 2.25 -18.54 5.14
CA ILE A 36 3.21 -17.72 4.37
C ILE A 36 2.90 -16.23 4.50
N ILE A 37 1.63 -15.81 4.40
CA ILE A 37 1.22 -14.42 4.59
C ILE A 37 1.65 -13.93 5.97
N SER A 38 1.35 -14.70 7.02
CA SER A 38 1.66 -14.32 8.40
C SER A 38 3.18 -14.17 8.61
N LEU A 39 3.98 -15.12 8.10
CA LEU A 39 5.44 -15.06 8.16
C LEU A 39 6.01 -13.88 7.35
N MET A 40 5.48 -13.61 6.16
CA MET A 40 5.93 -12.48 5.34
C MET A 40 5.59 -11.14 5.99
N VAL A 41 4.41 -11.00 6.60
CA VAL A 41 4.04 -9.80 7.36
C VAL A 41 5.00 -9.60 8.53
N GLN A 42 5.27 -10.65 9.32
CA GLN A 42 6.25 -10.57 10.41
C GLN A 42 7.64 -10.18 9.88
N TYR A 43 8.09 -10.78 8.79
CA TYR A 43 9.37 -10.46 8.16
C TYR A 43 9.46 -8.98 7.73
N CYS A 44 8.41 -8.42 7.14
CA CYS A 44 8.35 -7.00 6.75
C CYS A 44 8.31 -6.03 7.94
N THR A 45 8.08 -6.50 9.16
CA THR A 45 8.14 -5.66 10.39
C THR A 45 9.50 -5.72 11.08
N LEU A 46 10.44 -6.53 10.57
CA LEU A 46 11.78 -6.63 11.14
C LEU A 46 12.60 -5.38 10.81
N SER A 47 13.26 -4.85 11.83
CA SER A 47 14.22 -3.76 11.70
C SER A 47 15.60 -4.23 12.16
N ILE A 48 16.65 -3.66 11.56
CA ILE A 48 18.01 -3.87 12.02
C ILE A 48 18.14 -3.15 13.37
N PRO A 49 18.51 -3.83 14.48
CA PRO A 49 18.67 -3.20 15.78
C PRO A 49 19.66 -2.04 15.75
N HIS A 50 19.36 -0.95 16.46
CA HIS A 50 20.18 0.26 16.46
C HIS A 50 21.64 -0.01 16.86
N ASP A 51 21.87 -0.89 17.85
CA ASP A 51 23.21 -1.28 18.29
C ASP A 51 24.06 -1.92 17.18
N GLN A 52 23.42 -2.62 16.25
CA GLN A 52 24.08 -3.20 15.08
C GLN A 52 24.37 -2.14 14.01
N GLN A 53 23.50 -1.13 13.87
CA GLN A 53 23.67 -0.05 12.88
C GLN A 53 24.89 0.83 13.19
N ILE A 54 25.21 1.02 14.47
CA ILE A 54 26.38 1.81 14.91
C ILE A 54 27.66 0.98 15.04
N SER A 55 27.58 -0.34 14.84
CA SER A 55 28.73 -1.23 14.95
C SER A 55 29.74 -0.96 13.84
N THR A 56 31.03 -1.05 14.16
CA THR A 56 32.11 -1.01 13.16
C THR A 56 32.03 -2.16 12.14
N SER A 57 31.31 -3.24 12.48
CA SER A 57 31.08 -4.38 11.59
C SER A 57 29.81 -4.22 10.72
N PHE A 58 29.12 -3.08 10.79
CA PHE A 58 27.91 -2.85 10.03
C PHE A 58 28.22 -2.79 8.53
N SER A 59 27.54 -3.63 7.75
CA SER A 59 27.65 -3.64 6.29
C SER A 59 26.42 -2.99 5.70
N THR A 60 26.60 -1.81 5.12
CA THR A 60 25.55 -1.11 4.36
C THR A 60 25.04 -1.95 3.20
N LEU A 61 25.91 -2.74 2.56
CA LEU A 61 25.53 -3.65 1.49
C LEU A 61 24.53 -4.72 1.97
N LEU A 62 24.80 -5.36 3.12
CA LEU A 62 23.89 -6.37 3.67
C LEU A 62 22.57 -5.74 4.15
N ALA A 63 22.63 -4.52 4.69
CA ALA A 63 21.44 -3.78 5.05
C ALA A 63 20.58 -3.45 3.82
N ASP A 64 21.20 -3.00 2.73
CA ASP A 64 20.51 -2.73 1.46
C ASP A 64 19.88 -3.99 0.86
N GLU A 65 20.58 -5.13 0.90
CA GLU A 65 20.04 -6.43 0.48
C GLU A 65 18.82 -6.83 1.34
N PHE A 66 18.90 -6.65 2.66
CA PHE A 66 17.81 -6.91 3.59
C PHE A 66 16.59 -6.01 3.33
N TYR A 67 16.77 -4.71 3.14
CA TYR A 67 15.65 -3.82 2.81
C TYR A 67 15.07 -4.14 1.42
N SER A 68 15.90 -4.48 0.44
CA SER A 68 15.47 -4.91 -0.89
C SER A 68 14.62 -6.18 -0.83
N SER A 69 15.03 -7.18 -0.03
CA SER A 69 14.25 -8.41 0.14
C SER A 69 12.93 -8.18 0.88
N GLN A 70 12.87 -7.24 1.84
CA GLN A 70 11.61 -6.83 2.45
C GLN A 70 10.67 -6.18 1.43
N VAL A 71 11.17 -5.32 0.54
CA VAL A 71 10.36 -4.74 -0.55
C VAL A 71 9.79 -5.83 -1.45
N ARG A 72 10.56 -6.87 -1.77
CA ARG A 72 10.08 -8.01 -2.56
C ARG A 72 9.00 -8.83 -1.84
N ALA A 73 9.17 -9.08 -0.55
CA ALA A 73 8.15 -9.73 0.28
C ALA A 73 6.86 -8.91 0.32
N LEU A 74 6.95 -7.59 0.49
CA LEU A 74 5.81 -6.69 0.45
C LEU A 74 5.14 -6.66 -0.94
N THR A 75 5.92 -6.69 -2.03
CA THR A 75 5.38 -6.79 -3.40
C THR A 75 4.54 -8.06 -3.59
N PHE A 76 5.00 -9.18 -3.03
CA PHE A 76 4.21 -10.41 -2.99
C PHE A 76 2.94 -10.24 -2.15
N LEU A 77 3.03 -9.66 -0.95
CA LEU A 77 1.85 -9.38 -0.12
C LEU A 77 0.85 -8.46 -0.82
N GLY A 78 1.30 -7.44 -1.56
CA GLY A 78 0.44 -6.56 -2.34
C GLY A 78 -0.30 -7.31 -3.46
N PHE A 79 0.40 -8.20 -4.16
CA PHE A 79 -0.20 -9.07 -5.17
C PHE A 79 -1.27 -10.00 -4.58
N ILE A 80 -0.98 -10.63 -3.43
CA ILE A 80 -1.94 -11.49 -2.73
C ILE A 80 -3.13 -10.66 -2.22
N SER A 81 -2.89 -9.48 -1.67
CA SER A 81 -3.94 -8.58 -1.16
C SER A 81 -4.92 -8.18 -2.27
N SER A 82 -4.41 -7.82 -3.46
CA SER A 82 -5.23 -7.48 -4.64
C SER A 82 -6.08 -8.65 -5.14
N ARG A 83 -5.72 -9.89 -4.83
CA ARG A 83 -6.42 -11.11 -5.27
C ARG A 83 -6.90 -11.96 -4.09
N SER A 84 -7.09 -11.35 -2.93
CA SER A 84 -7.34 -12.06 -1.67
C SER A 84 -8.59 -12.95 -1.74
N ALA A 85 -9.62 -12.51 -2.47
CA ALA A 85 -10.84 -13.28 -2.71
C ALA A 85 -10.57 -14.54 -3.56
N VAL A 86 -9.73 -14.45 -4.59
CA VAL A 86 -9.38 -15.59 -5.46
C VAL A 86 -8.61 -16.66 -4.67
N PHE A 87 -7.73 -16.20 -3.77
CA PHE A 87 -6.92 -17.08 -2.92
C PHE A 87 -7.66 -17.55 -1.65
N ASN A 88 -8.87 -17.06 -1.38
CA ASN A 88 -9.64 -17.30 -0.14
C ASN A 88 -8.84 -16.93 1.13
N VAL A 89 -8.16 -15.78 1.12
CA VAL A 89 -7.33 -15.28 2.24
C VAL A 89 -7.72 -13.85 2.68
N SER A 90 -8.89 -13.35 2.27
CA SER A 90 -9.35 -11.99 2.59
C SER A 90 -9.40 -11.72 4.09
N GLU A 91 -9.86 -12.69 4.89
CA GLU A 91 -9.87 -12.58 6.35
C GLU A 91 -8.44 -12.48 6.93
N THR A 92 -7.54 -13.36 6.50
CA THR A 92 -6.13 -13.33 6.90
C THR A 92 -5.47 -11.99 6.59
N ILE A 93 -5.68 -11.46 5.38
CA ILE A 93 -5.12 -10.17 4.97
C ILE A 93 -5.72 -9.03 5.81
N SER A 94 -7.03 -9.05 6.04
CA SER A 94 -7.70 -8.04 6.89
C SER A 94 -7.15 -8.05 8.32
N ASN A 95 -6.96 -9.23 8.91
CA ASN A 95 -6.42 -9.41 10.26
C ASN A 95 -4.99 -8.86 10.41
N HIS A 96 -4.18 -8.98 9.36
CA HIS A 96 -2.82 -8.43 9.33
C HIS A 96 -2.74 -6.99 8.78
N GLY A 97 -3.87 -6.39 8.36
CA GLY A 97 -3.88 -5.13 7.63
C GLY A 97 -3.17 -3.98 8.35
N THR A 98 -3.34 -3.86 9.66
CA THR A 98 -2.64 -2.84 10.46
C THR A 98 -1.12 -3.07 10.49
N GLN A 99 -0.68 -4.33 10.60
CA GLN A 99 0.75 -4.67 10.60
C GLN A 99 1.37 -4.41 9.21
N ILE A 100 0.63 -4.68 8.13
CA ILE A 100 1.06 -4.36 6.76
C ILE A 100 1.26 -2.84 6.61
N VAL A 101 0.33 -2.03 7.10
CA VAL A 101 0.48 -0.55 7.09
C VAL A 101 1.69 -0.12 7.91
N GLN A 102 1.89 -0.68 9.10
CA GLN A 102 3.05 -0.39 9.94
C GLN A 102 4.37 -0.74 9.26
N ALA A 103 4.46 -1.93 8.64
CA ALA A 103 5.61 -2.35 7.87
C ALA A 103 5.90 -1.38 6.71
N ILE A 104 4.88 -0.97 5.95
CA ILE A 104 5.02 0.02 4.87
C ILE A 104 5.61 1.33 5.40
N MET A 105 5.09 1.85 6.52
CA MET A 105 5.59 3.10 7.10
C MET A 105 7.05 2.97 7.53
N GLN A 106 7.41 1.85 8.18
CA GLN A 106 8.80 1.59 8.56
C GLN A 106 9.71 1.47 7.33
N MET A 107 9.27 0.76 6.28
CA MET A 107 10.07 0.59 5.07
C MET A 107 10.28 1.92 4.33
N LEU A 108 9.29 2.82 4.32
CA LEU A 108 9.44 4.18 3.77
C LEU A 108 10.48 4.99 4.54
N GLU A 109 10.47 4.89 5.88
CA GLU A 109 11.44 5.56 6.77
C GLU A 109 12.87 5.01 6.58
N HIS A 110 13.04 3.69 6.46
CA HIS A 110 14.35 3.03 6.39
C HIS A 110 14.90 2.87 4.98
N CYS A 111 14.10 3.10 3.93
CA CYS A 111 14.56 2.96 2.55
C CYS A 111 15.73 3.93 2.26
N PRO A 112 16.91 3.45 1.84
CA PRO A 112 18.08 4.30 1.59
C PRO A 112 17.78 5.41 0.57
N HIS A 113 18.17 6.65 0.86
CA HIS A 113 17.86 7.81 0.02
C HIS A 113 18.46 7.72 -1.40
N GLU A 114 19.64 7.12 -1.53
CA GLU A 114 20.36 6.98 -2.81
C GLU A 114 19.83 5.83 -3.67
N ASN A 115 19.04 4.90 -3.10
CA ASN A 115 18.55 3.73 -3.82
C ASN A 115 17.20 4.00 -4.49
N TYR A 116 17.25 4.78 -5.59
CA TYR A 116 16.08 5.10 -6.41
C TYR A 116 15.29 3.85 -6.84
N SER A 117 15.99 2.78 -7.24
CA SER A 117 15.32 1.57 -7.76
C SER A 117 14.46 0.90 -6.69
N MET A 118 14.98 0.75 -5.47
CA MET A 118 14.25 0.19 -4.34
C MET A 118 13.03 1.06 -3.99
N ARG A 119 13.23 2.38 -3.92
CA ARG A 119 12.15 3.32 -3.59
C ARG A 119 11.04 3.33 -4.62
N ARG A 120 11.38 3.30 -5.91
CA ARG A 120 10.40 3.17 -7.00
C ARG A 120 9.58 1.89 -6.87
N GLU A 121 10.23 0.76 -6.58
CA GLU A 121 9.55 -0.52 -6.38
C GLU A 121 8.60 -0.47 -5.17
N LEU A 122 9.08 0.06 -4.04
CA LEU A 122 8.28 0.24 -2.83
C LEU A 122 7.04 1.12 -3.09
N ILE A 123 7.20 2.29 -3.72
CA ILE A 123 6.09 3.19 -4.06
C ILE A 123 5.08 2.52 -5.00
N GLY A 124 5.57 1.76 -6.00
CA GLY A 124 4.70 0.98 -6.89
C GLY A 124 3.87 -0.06 -6.12
N THR A 125 4.48 -0.75 -5.16
CA THR A 125 3.80 -1.72 -4.31
C THR A 125 2.79 -1.07 -3.37
N VAL A 126 3.14 0.04 -2.72
CA VAL A 126 2.23 0.80 -1.85
C VAL A 126 1.01 1.28 -2.64
N LYS A 127 1.21 1.78 -3.87
CA LYS A 127 0.13 2.18 -4.77
C LYS A 127 -0.84 1.02 -5.04
N ASN A 128 -0.32 -0.17 -5.30
CA ASN A 128 -1.16 -1.35 -5.53
C ASN A 128 -1.93 -1.76 -4.27
N ILE A 129 -1.37 -1.55 -3.08
CA ILE A 129 -2.04 -1.83 -1.81
C ILE A 129 -3.15 -0.81 -1.51
N PHE A 130 -2.97 0.47 -1.88
CA PHE A 130 -3.99 1.52 -1.70
C PHE A 130 -5.31 1.24 -2.44
N VAL A 131 -5.30 0.43 -3.49
CA VAL A 131 -6.52 0.07 -4.25
C VAL A 131 -7.13 -1.25 -3.80
N THR A 132 -6.74 -1.76 -2.63
CA THR A 132 -7.31 -2.98 -2.01
C THR A 132 -8.21 -2.64 -0.83
N ASP A 133 -8.86 -3.64 -0.25
CA ASP A 133 -9.69 -3.50 0.96
C ASP A 133 -8.90 -2.98 2.19
N LEU A 134 -7.56 -2.91 2.11
CA LEU A 134 -6.70 -2.37 3.18
C LEU A 134 -6.66 -0.83 3.23
N GLN A 135 -7.16 -0.13 2.21
CA GLN A 135 -7.08 1.35 2.10
C GLN A 135 -7.57 2.11 3.35
N THR A 136 -8.60 1.62 4.04
CA THR A 136 -9.14 2.26 5.25
C THR A 136 -8.17 2.18 6.43
N LYS A 137 -7.26 1.20 6.44
CA LYS A 137 -6.20 1.06 7.45
C LYS A 137 -5.14 2.16 7.34
N PHE A 138 -5.04 2.85 6.19
CA PHE A 138 -4.10 3.96 6.01
C PHE A 138 -4.61 5.29 6.57
N ILE A 139 -5.90 5.42 6.90
CA ILE A 139 -6.49 6.67 7.40
C ILE A 139 -5.66 7.33 8.52
N PRO A 140 -5.19 6.59 9.56
CA PRO A 140 -4.41 7.19 10.65
C PRO A 140 -3.03 7.72 10.21
N VAL A 141 -2.49 7.23 9.10
CA VAL A 141 -1.15 7.58 8.61
C VAL A 141 -1.16 8.53 7.40
N ILE A 142 -2.33 8.89 6.86
CA ILE A 142 -2.47 9.85 5.75
C ILE A 142 -1.64 11.12 5.94
N PRO A 143 -1.65 11.80 7.11
CA PRO A 143 -0.84 13.01 7.31
C PRO A 143 0.65 12.77 7.11
N LYS A 144 1.16 11.59 7.51
CA LYS A 144 2.56 11.21 7.30
C LYS A 144 2.84 10.95 5.82
N LEU A 145 1.91 10.34 5.10
CA LEU A 145 2.05 10.04 3.67
C LEU A 145 2.14 11.29 2.80
N PHE A 146 1.65 12.45 3.25
CA PHE A 146 1.86 13.73 2.55
C PHE A 146 3.28 14.31 2.69
N ASN A 147 4.11 13.74 3.56
CA ASN A 147 5.50 14.16 3.68
C ASN A 147 6.34 13.62 2.51
N GLU A 148 6.71 14.50 1.56
CA GLU A 148 7.57 14.15 0.42
C GLU A 148 8.90 13.52 0.85
N ASN A 149 9.51 13.98 1.94
CA ASN A 149 10.79 13.42 2.40
C ASN A 149 10.62 11.98 2.90
N LEU A 150 9.47 11.64 3.48
CA LEU A 150 9.17 10.26 3.86
C LEU A 150 8.95 9.39 2.61
N MET A 151 8.06 9.82 1.72
CA MET A 151 7.67 9.03 0.54
C MET A 151 8.81 8.91 -0.48
N LEU A 152 9.42 10.04 -0.83
CA LEU A 152 10.36 10.17 -1.94
C LEU A 152 11.82 10.19 -1.49
N GLY A 153 12.08 10.51 -0.21
CA GLY A 153 13.44 10.69 0.29
C GLY A 153 14.05 12.00 -0.22
N ASN A 154 15.35 12.17 0.01
CA ASN A 154 16.07 13.39 -0.37
C ASN A 154 16.85 13.24 -1.69
N GLY A 155 16.78 12.07 -2.33
CA GLY A 155 17.48 11.81 -3.59
C GLY A 155 16.80 12.49 -4.78
N PHE A 156 17.55 13.28 -5.54
CA PHE A 156 17.03 14.08 -6.66
C PHE A 156 16.23 13.26 -7.68
N SER A 157 16.74 12.10 -8.10
CA SER A 157 16.03 11.22 -9.05
C SER A 157 14.70 10.71 -8.51
N SER A 158 14.62 10.36 -7.23
CA SER A 158 13.37 9.93 -6.60
C SER A 158 12.34 11.06 -6.59
N MET A 159 12.77 12.27 -6.23
CA MET A 159 11.90 13.45 -6.20
C MET A 159 11.35 13.79 -7.60
N ASP A 160 12.20 13.78 -8.63
CA ASP A 160 11.77 14.17 -9.97
C ASP A 160 10.85 13.14 -10.64
N PHE A 161 11.20 11.85 -10.56
CA PHE A 161 10.47 10.81 -11.29
C PHE A 161 9.28 10.21 -10.54
N LEU A 162 9.28 10.21 -9.20
CA LEU A 162 8.23 9.57 -8.40
C LEU A 162 7.18 10.54 -7.88
N ARG A 163 7.48 11.85 -7.78
CA ARG A 163 6.54 12.87 -7.28
C ARG A 163 5.17 12.85 -8.00
N PRO A 164 5.08 12.77 -9.35
CA PRO A 164 3.79 12.65 -10.02
C PRO A 164 3.00 11.40 -9.60
N THR A 165 3.70 10.26 -9.45
CA THR A 165 3.08 8.99 -9.03
C THR A 165 2.56 9.08 -7.61
N MET A 166 3.35 9.65 -6.70
CA MET A 166 2.98 9.84 -5.29
C MET A 166 1.72 10.70 -5.14
N TYR A 167 1.67 11.85 -5.81
CA TYR A 167 0.47 12.71 -5.75
C TYR A 167 -0.76 12.03 -6.33
N THR A 168 -0.60 11.29 -7.44
CA THR A 168 -1.69 10.54 -8.05
C THR A 168 -2.25 9.48 -7.09
N MET A 169 -1.39 8.62 -6.54
CA MET A 169 -1.85 7.54 -5.66
C MET A 169 -2.43 8.04 -4.33
N LEU A 170 -1.91 9.16 -3.79
CA LEU A 170 -2.48 9.77 -2.58
C LEU A 170 -3.83 10.42 -2.87
N ALA A 171 -3.99 11.05 -4.03
CA ALA A 171 -5.28 11.59 -4.44
C ALA A 171 -6.33 10.48 -4.59
N ASP A 172 -5.97 9.36 -5.21
CA ASP A 172 -6.84 8.20 -5.34
C ASP A 172 -7.21 7.60 -3.98
N LEU A 173 -6.23 7.44 -3.07
CA LEU A 173 -6.46 6.95 -1.71
C LEU A 173 -7.46 7.84 -0.97
N VAL A 174 -7.19 9.16 -0.91
CA VAL A 174 -8.03 10.14 -0.22
C VAL A 174 -9.42 10.20 -0.82
N HIS A 175 -9.51 10.16 -2.16
CA HIS A 175 -10.79 10.08 -2.84
C HIS A 175 -11.57 8.86 -2.36
N HIS A 176 -10.94 7.69 -2.33
CA HIS A 176 -11.60 6.45 -1.94
C HIS A 176 -12.10 6.51 -0.49
N VAL A 177 -11.26 6.94 0.45
CA VAL A 177 -11.60 6.90 1.88
C VAL A 177 -12.34 8.13 2.39
N ARG A 178 -12.69 9.09 1.52
CA ARG A 178 -13.24 10.42 1.90
C ARG A 178 -14.42 10.38 2.88
N SER A 179 -15.30 9.38 2.74
CA SER A 179 -16.47 9.18 3.61
C SER A 179 -16.12 8.78 5.04
N HIS A 180 -14.88 8.36 5.29
CA HIS A 180 -14.36 7.92 6.57
C HIS A 180 -13.37 8.90 7.19
N LEU A 181 -13.06 10.01 6.50
CA LEU A 181 -12.12 11.01 6.99
C LEU A 181 -12.79 11.91 8.04
N SER A 182 -12.08 12.16 9.13
CA SER A 182 -12.46 13.20 10.08
C SER A 182 -12.25 14.59 9.48
N TYR A 183 -12.90 15.61 10.07
CA TYR A 183 -12.75 17.00 9.63
C TYR A 183 -11.28 17.43 9.55
N ASN A 184 -10.48 17.09 10.56
CA ASN A 184 -9.05 17.39 10.60
C ASN A 184 -8.27 16.73 9.44
N LEU A 185 -8.60 15.48 9.09
CA LEU A 185 -7.96 14.78 7.98
C LEU A 185 -8.39 15.35 6.62
N LEU A 186 -9.64 15.82 6.51
CA LEU A 186 -10.12 16.55 5.33
C LEU A 186 -9.36 17.87 5.16
N CYS A 187 -9.22 18.67 6.23
CA CYS A 187 -8.41 19.90 6.21
C CYS A 187 -6.95 19.63 5.82
N CYS A 188 -6.33 18.62 6.43
CA CYS A 188 -4.97 18.20 6.11
C CYS A 188 -4.82 17.83 4.62
N SER A 189 -5.78 17.08 4.09
CA SER A 189 -5.79 16.69 2.67
C SER A 189 -5.94 17.91 1.74
N VAL A 190 -6.89 18.80 2.02
CA VAL A 190 -7.06 20.03 1.21
C VAL A 190 -5.81 20.90 1.25
N TYR A 191 -5.21 21.08 2.42
CA TYR A 191 -3.97 21.85 2.55
C TYR A 191 -2.85 21.25 1.69
N ALA A 192 -2.63 19.93 1.79
CA ALA A 192 -1.61 19.23 1.01
C ALA A 192 -1.84 19.39 -0.50
N PHE A 193 -3.05 19.11 -1.00
CA PHE A 193 -3.35 19.20 -2.43
C PHE A 193 -3.42 20.64 -2.96
N THR A 194 -3.73 21.63 -2.11
CA THR A 194 -3.65 23.05 -2.47
C THR A 194 -2.19 23.45 -2.71
N LYS A 195 -1.27 23.05 -1.82
CA LYS A 195 0.17 23.28 -2.01
C LYS A 195 0.66 22.68 -3.33
N SER A 196 0.24 21.45 -3.64
CA SER A 196 0.59 20.76 -4.88
C SER A 196 -0.01 21.43 -6.13
N MET A 197 -1.23 21.98 -6.04
CA MET A 197 -1.86 22.69 -7.14
C MET A 197 -1.08 23.94 -7.55
N PHE A 198 -0.50 24.66 -6.58
CA PHE A 198 0.28 25.87 -6.82
C PHE A 198 1.78 25.61 -7.06
N ASP A 199 2.24 24.36 -6.99
CA ASP A 199 3.64 24.02 -7.24
C ASP A 199 3.92 23.95 -8.75
N PRO A 200 4.77 24.85 -9.31
CA PRO A 200 5.10 24.85 -10.73
C PRO A 200 5.95 23.64 -11.16
N ALA A 201 6.55 22.90 -10.22
CA ALA A 201 7.30 21.67 -10.52
C ALA A 201 6.37 20.47 -10.80
N ILE A 202 5.09 20.57 -10.48
CA ILE A 202 4.10 19.51 -10.71
C ILE A 202 3.44 19.69 -12.08
N GLN A 203 3.27 18.59 -12.81
CA GLN A 203 2.67 18.62 -14.14
C GLN A 203 1.21 19.12 -14.10
N PRO A 204 0.74 19.90 -15.09
CA PRO A 204 -0.63 20.44 -15.12
C PRO A 204 -1.74 19.39 -15.03
N THR A 205 -1.46 18.17 -15.53
CA THR A 205 -2.36 17.02 -15.43
C THR A 205 -2.60 16.60 -13.97
N VAL A 206 -1.55 16.57 -13.16
CA VAL A 206 -1.61 16.26 -11.72
C VAL A 206 -2.24 17.42 -10.94
N GLN A 207 -1.94 18.67 -11.28
CA GLN A 207 -2.62 19.84 -10.69
C GLN A 207 -4.15 19.79 -10.94
N SER A 208 -4.56 19.45 -12.16
CA SER A 208 -5.98 19.29 -12.51
C SER A 208 -6.67 18.19 -11.71
N MET A 209 -5.96 17.09 -11.42
CA MET A 209 -6.47 16.02 -10.55
C MET A 209 -6.64 16.50 -9.10
N CYS A 210 -5.67 17.25 -8.56
CA CYS A 210 -5.76 17.83 -7.22
C CYS A 210 -7.00 18.72 -7.09
N ILE A 211 -7.28 19.56 -8.09
CA ILE A 211 -8.49 20.40 -8.15
C ILE A 211 -9.76 19.53 -8.12
N LYS A 212 -9.84 18.50 -8.98
CA LYS A 212 -10.98 17.59 -9.02
C LYS A 212 -11.19 16.88 -7.69
N LEU A 213 -10.12 16.47 -7.01
CA LEU A 213 -10.21 15.85 -5.69
C LEU A 213 -10.78 16.82 -4.67
N MET A 214 -10.26 18.05 -4.58
CA MET A 214 -10.76 19.04 -3.63
C MET A 214 -12.26 19.31 -3.81
N MET A 215 -12.74 19.39 -5.06
CA MET A 215 -14.17 19.49 -5.34
C MET A 215 -14.96 18.28 -4.81
N ASN A 216 -14.43 17.06 -4.96
CA ASN A 216 -15.06 15.85 -4.43
C ASN A 216 -15.04 15.76 -2.90
N LEU A 217 -14.18 16.51 -2.21
CA LEU A 217 -14.13 16.55 -0.75
C LEU A 217 -15.21 17.48 -0.15
N ILE A 218 -15.78 18.41 -0.92
CA ILE A 218 -16.79 19.37 -0.43
C ILE A 218 -17.96 18.64 0.23
N GLU A 219 -18.49 17.60 -0.42
CA GLU A 219 -19.57 16.80 0.14
C GLU A 219 -19.18 16.14 1.47
N SER A 220 -17.94 15.64 1.56
CA SER A 220 -17.43 15.03 2.79
C SER A 220 -17.31 16.04 3.93
N PHE A 221 -16.91 17.29 3.65
CA PHE A 221 -16.93 18.37 4.63
C PHE A 221 -18.34 18.66 5.14
N VAL A 222 -19.32 18.83 4.23
CA VAL A 222 -20.71 19.14 4.59
C VAL A 222 -21.30 18.03 5.47
N ILE A 223 -21.05 16.76 5.14
CA ILE A 223 -21.52 15.62 5.94
C ILE A 223 -20.85 15.63 7.33
N THR A 224 -19.54 15.83 7.39
CA THR A 224 -18.79 15.81 8.64
C THR A 224 -19.18 16.96 9.58
N GLU A 225 -19.37 18.16 9.02
CA GLU A 225 -19.81 19.34 9.77
C GLU A 225 -21.22 19.17 10.35
N LYS A 226 -22.16 18.61 9.57
CA LYS A 226 -23.51 18.30 10.07
C LYS A 226 -23.51 17.32 11.24
N ASN A 227 -22.53 16.42 11.28
CA ASN A 227 -22.37 15.44 12.36
C ASN A 227 -21.61 15.99 13.59
N HIS A 228 -21.03 17.19 13.49
CA HIS A 228 -20.28 17.87 14.55
C HIS A 228 -20.71 19.36 14.68
N PRO A 229 -21.91 19.65 15.21
CA PRO A 229 -22.44 21.01 15.33
C PRO A 229 -21.71 21.90 16.36
N GLU A 230 -20.80 21.35 17.15
CA GLU A 230 -20.05 22.08 18.18
C GLU A 230 -18.54 22.08 17.87
N GLN A 231 -18.10 23.09 17.10
CA GLN A 231 -16.91 23.93 17.32
C GLN A 231 -16.30 24.40 16.00
N PRO A 232 -16.07 25.72 15.81
CA PRO A 232 -15.10 26.18 14.83
C PRO A 232 -13.72 25.74 15.31
N VAL A 233 -13.11 24.77 14.62
CA VAL A 233 -11.74 24.36 14.90
C VAL A 233 -10.84 25.56 14.63
N ASN A 234 -10.33 26.19 15.68
CA ASN A 234 -9.23 27.14 15.57
C ASN A 234 -8.09 26.42 14.85
N LEU A 235 -7.82 26.80 13.60
CA LEU A 235 -6.61 26.42 12.89
C LEU A 235 -5.42 27.06 13.63
N HIS A 236 -4.90 26.38 14.65
CA HIS A 236 -3.52 26.58 15.06
C HIS A 236 -2.66 25.75 14.11
N ILE A 237 -2.36 26.36 12.95
CA ILE A 237 -1.23 26.00 12.09
C ILE A 237 0.05 26.46 12.78
#